data_AF-E3I2Q8-F1
#
_entry.id   AF-E3I2Q8-F1
#
_cell.length_a   1.000
_cell.length_b   1.000
_cell.length_c   1.000
_cell.angle_alpha   90.00
_cell.angle_beta   90.00
_cell.angle_gamma   90.00
#
_symmetry.space_group_name_H-M   'P 1'
#
loop_
_entity.id
_entity.type
_entity.pdbx_description
1 polymer ?
#
loop_
_entity_poly.entity_id
_entity_poly.type
_entity_poly.pdbx_seq_one_letter_code
_entity_poly.pdbx_strand_id
1 'polypeptide(L)'
;MDLRFPTKDLTLSIDRFAERYLKHPMIALANQVDLDVLSLYKSVWNWVGTPGQTLDGYKSFIAAPQRLDEMAVPSPRTACLSPADFYGMASSFTSLHVPDVAKTALEKSRLPLVGNTDCYASQNVVNYTVGDHAGTPVISATASANGVTNTGVTTWLATKDTDETAILVDGLTEGATLNAGDVFTIAGVHAVNPVTKQVLPYLQQFVVKAPVTATGCADAVKVSPAIIVSSQHQTVSAAPAANAALTFAGAAGANYPQNLVFHENAFALCMVPMELPEGAAKKARQSYNGLSIRVICDYDIVNDINMWRLDILYGVKPIYPDLATRLSGSAA
;
A
#
# COMPACT_ATOMS: atom_id res chain seq x y z
N MET A 1 -18.43 -7.75 14.45
CA MET A 1 -18.01 -8.87 15.32
C MET A 1 -19.16 -9.19 16.26
N ASP A 2 -19.50 -10.47 16.43
CA ASP A 2 -20.62 -10.93 17.25
C ASP A 2 -20.12 -11.78 18.42
N LEU A 3 -20.65 -11.53 19.61
CA LEU A 3 -20.39 -12.25 20.84
C LEU A 3 -21.70 -12.81 21.38
N ARG A 4 -21.70 -14.06 21.82
CA ARG A 4 -22.88 -14.74 22.37
C ARG A 4 -22.51 -15.41 23.68
N PHE A 5 -23.23 -15.09 24.74
CA PHE A 5 -22.99 -15.69 26.05
C PHE A 5 -24.32 -16.05 26.74
N PRO A 6 -24.44 -17.24 27.34
CA PRO A 6 -25.60 -17.57 28.14
C PRO A 6 -25.61 -16.75 29.44
N THR A 7 -26.79 -16.43 29.96
CA THR A 7 -26.93 -15.56 31.15
C THR A 7 -26.28 -16.16 32.41
N LYS A 8 -26.22 -17.49 32.52
CA LYS A 8 -25.52 -18.20 33.59
C LYS A 8 -24.01 -17.92 33.63
N ASP A 9 -23.37 -17.76 32.47
CA ASP A 9 -21.92 -17.48 32.42
C ASP A 9 -21.64 -16.01 32.73
N LEU A 10 -22.58 -15.12 32.39
CA LEU A 10 -22.50 -13.72 32.76
C LEU A 10 -22.52 -13.58 34.29
N THR A 11 -23.42 -14.28 35.00
CA THR A 11 -23.54 -14.17 36.46
C THR A 11 -22.34 -14.73 37.25
N LEU A 12 -21.61 -15.70 36.68
CA LEU A 12 -20.47 -16.35 37.34
C LEU A 12 -19.11 -15.70 37.03
N SER A 13 -19.01 -14.81 36.04
CA SER A 13 -17.71 -14.26 35.54
C SER A 13 -17.63 -12.73 35.46
N ILE A 14 -18.54 -12.02 36.13
CA ILE A 14 -18.79 -10.55 36.04
C ILE A 14 -17.54 -9.67 36.20
N ASP A 15 -16.57 -10.01 37.06
CA ASP A 15 -15.56 -9.04 37.50
C ASP A 15 -14.54 -8.62 36.43
N ARG A 16 -14.42 -9.33 35.30
CA ARG A 16 -13.51 -8.94 34.18
C ARG A 16 -14.10 -9.16 32.80
N PHE A 17 -15.43 -9.06 32.66
CA PHE A 17 -16.09 -9.29 31.38
C PHE A 17 -15.60 -8.32 30.28
N ALA A 18 -15.51 -7.03 30.58
CA ALA A 18 -15.06 -6.01 29.63
C ALA A 18 -13.59 -6.19 29.21
N GLU A 19 -12.71 -6.50 30.16
CA GLU A 19 -11.28 -6.63 29.84
C GLU A 19 -10.94 -7.91 29.10
N ARG A 20 -11.66 -9.01 29.37
CA ARG A 20 -11.36 -10.31 28.74
C ARG A 20 -12.10 -10.53 27.44
N TYR A 21 -13.38 -10.15 27.35
CA TYR A 21 -14.22 -10.50 26.21
C TYR A 21 -14.46 -9.34 25.23
N LEU A 22 -14.42 -8.08 25.67
CA LEU A 22 -14.61 -6.92 24.78
C LEU A 22 -13.31 -6.42 24.17
N LYS A 23 -12.18 -6.44 24.90
CA LYS A 23 -10.90 -5.95 24.36
C LYS A 23 -10.39 -6.77 23.16
N HIS A 24 -10.49 -8.10 23.21
CA HIS A 24 -9.95 -8.95 22.14
C HIS A 24 -10.65 -8.75 20.77
N PRO A 25 -12.00 -8.72 20.69
CA PRO A 25 -12.71 -8.38 19.44
C PRO A 25 -12.42 -6.96 18.95
N MET A 26 -12.20 -6.00 19.85
CA MET A 26 -11.83 -4.63 19.46
C MET A 26 -10.44 -4.59 18.82
N ILE A 27 -9.48 -5.36 19.34
CA ILE A 27 -8.15 -5.53 18.74
C ILE A 27 -8.27 -6.13 17.34
N ALA A 28 -9.09 -7.17 17.16
CA ALA A 28 -9.30 -7.80 15.85
C ALA A 28 -9.90 -6.82 14.83
N LEU A 29 -10.86 -5.98 15.24
CA LEU A 29 -11.43 -4.93 14.38
C LEU A 29 -10.40 -3.87 14.00
N ALA A 30 -9.60 -3.39 14.95
CA ALA A 30 -8.52 -2.44 14.68
C ALA A 30 -7.47 -3.03 13.72
N ASN A 31 -7.09 -4.29 13.94
CA ASN A 31 -6.14 -5.00 13.10
C ASN A 31 -6.61 -5.13 11.65
N GLN A 32 -7.91 -5.36 11.42
CA GLN A 32 -8.48 -5.40 10.08
C GLN A 32 -8.39 -4.05 9.38
N VAL A 33 -8.70 -2.95 10.09
CA VAL A 33 -8.57 -1.60 9.52
C VAL A 33 -7.12 -1.32 9.14
N ASP A 34 -6.16 -1.68 9.99
CA ASP A 34 -4.73 -1.50 9.70
C ASP A 34 -4.27 -2.31 8.47
N LEU A 35 -4.72 -3.57 8.35
CA LEU A 35 -4.41 -4.40 7.17
C LEU A 35 -4.99 -3.81 5.89
N ASP A 36 -6.22 -3.29 5.93
CA ASP A 36 -6.87 -2.70 4.76
C ASP A 36 -6.18 -1.40 4.34
N VAL A 37 -5.79 -0.54 5.30
CA VAL A 37 -5.03 0.69 5.03
C VAL A 37 -3.66 0.35 4.45
N LEU A 38 -2.94 -0.62 5.02
CA LEU A 38 -1.64 -1.02 4.50
C LEU A 38 -1.75 -1.66 3.11
N SER A 39 -2.83 -2.40 2.82
CA SER A 39 -3.04 -3.04 1.51
C SER A 39 -3.10 -2.04 0.34
N LEU A 40 -3.30 -0.75 0.62
CA LEU A 40 -3.22 0.34 -0.36
C LEU A 40 -1.84 0.51 -0.99
N TYR A 41 -0.78 -0.13 -0.45
CA TYR A 41 0.54 -0.15 -1.09
C TYR A 41 0.45 -0.55 -2.56
N LYS A 42 -0.50 -1.42 -2.93
CA LYS A 42 -0.70 -1.94 -4.30
C LYS A 42 -0.97 -0.85 -5.34
N SER A 43 -1.41 0.33 -4.93
CA SER A 43 -1.63 1.47 -5.84
C SER A 43 -0.41 2.37 -5.99
N VAL A 44 0.62 2.19 -5.16
CA VAL A 44 1.87 2.97 -5.23
C VAL A 44 2.78 2.36 -6.29
N TRP A 45 3.19 3.15 -7.27
CA TRP A 45 4.10 2.71 -8.35
C TRP A 45 5.57 2.93 -8.03
N ASN A 46 5.92 3.90 -7.17
CA ASN A 46 7.31 4.14 -6.81
C ASN A 46 7.77 3.01 -5.87
N TRP A 47 8.71 2.19 -6.31
CA TRP A 47 9.39 1.18 -5.52
C TRP A 47 10.91 1.37 -5.63
N VAL A 48 11.55 1.64 -4.50
CA VAL A 48 12.99 1.87 -4.38
C VAL A 48 13.64 0.72 -3.61
N GLY A 49 14.84 0.36 -4.03
CA GLY A 49 15.61 -0.76 -3.49
C GLY A 49 15.56 -2.00 -4.38
N THR A 50 16.14 -3.09 -3.88
CA THR A 50 16.15 -4.40 -4.52
C THR A 50 15.19 -5.30 -3.76
N PRO A 51 14.07 -5.73 -4.36
CA PRO A 51 13.14 -6.65 -3.72
C PRO A 51 13.86 -7.91 -3.22
N GLY A 52 13.59 -8.29 -1.97
CA GLY A 52 14.20 -9.47 -1.33
C GLY A 52 15.40 -9.18 -0.45
N GLN A 53 15.91 -7.94 -0.47
CA GLN A 53 16.94 -7.50 0.46
C GLN A 53 16.31 -6.85 1.70
N THR A 54 16.86 -7.18 2.86
CA THR A 54 16.51 -6.56 4.15
C THR A 54 17.11 -5.18 4.28
N LEU A 55 16.45 -4.32 5.04
CA LEU A 55 16.87 -2.93 5.22
C LEU A 55 17.96 -2.81 6.28
N ASP A 56 19.19 -3.13 5.88
CA ASP A 56 20.33 -3.29 6.81
C ASP A 56 21.22 -2.04 6.95
N GLY A 57 20.77 -0.87 6.50
CA GLY A 57 21.56 0.36 6.64
C GLY A 57 20.83 1.66 6.33
N TYR A 58 21.36 2.75 6.90
CA TYR A 58 20.86 4.11 6.70
C TYR A 58 20.76 4.50 5.22
N LYS A 59 21.75 4.11 4.40
CA LYS A 59 21.78 4.41 2.96
C LYS A 59 20.59 3.80 2.20
N SER A 60 20.18 2.59 2.57
CA SER A 60 19.05 1.91 1.94
C SER A 60 17.74 2.63 2.27
N PHE A 61 17.61 3.17 3.49
CA PHE A 61 16.40 3.89 3.90
C PHE A 61 16.26 5.24 3.21
N ILE A 62 17.32 6.05 3.14
CA ILE A 62 17.27 7.41 2.57
C ILE A 62 16.94 7.45 1.08
N ALA A 63 17.03 6.32 0.38
CA ALA A 63 16.63 6.21 -1.02
C ALA A 63 15.11 6.47 -1.22
N ALA A 64 14.27 6.11 -0.25
CA ALA A 64 12.83 6.41 -0.29
C ALA A 64 12.52 7.92 -0.17
N PRO A 65 12.99 8.66 0.87
CA PRO A 65 12.77 10.09 0.93
C PRO A 65 13.47 10.82 -0.23
N GLN A 66 14.63 10.36 -0.71
CA GLN A 66 15.24 10.92 -1.92
C GLN A 66 14.29 10.83 -3.14
N ARG A 67 13.62 9.68 -3.35
CA ARG A 67 12.65 9.56 -4.45
C ARG A 67 11.44 10.49 -4.27
N LEU A 68 10.98 10.69 -3.04
CA LEU A 68 9.92 11.66 -2.75
C LEU A 68 10.38 13.11 -3.02
N ASP A 69 11.63 13.45 -2.72
CA ASP A 69 12.23 14.75 -3.06
C ASP A 69 12.38 14.96 -4.57
N GLU A 70 12.82 13.93 -5.32
CA GLU A 70 12.90 13.95 -6.79
C GLU A 70 11.55 14.22 -7.45
N MET A 71 10.47 13.75 -6.82
CA MET A 71 9.07 13.96 -7.22
C MET A 71 8.44 15.24 -6.62
N ALA A 72 9.24 16.10 -5.98
CA ALA A 72 8.80 17.36 -5.38
C ALA A 72 7.67 17.21 -4.32
N VAL A 73 7.66 16.09 -3.59
CA VAL A 73 6.69 15.84 -2.52
C VAL A 73 7.09 16.65 -1.27
N PRO A 74 6.19 17.44 -0.67
CA PRO A 74 6.52 18.22 0.52
C PRO A 74 6.78 17.33 1.76
N SER A 75 7.30 17.96 2.81
CA SER A 75 7.40 17.42 4.17
C SER A 75 6.19 17.93 4.99
N PRO A 76 5.66 17.22 6.00
CA PRO A 76 6.17 16.04 6.73
C PRO A 76 5.91 14.67 6.07
N ARG A 77 6.76 13.68 6.39
CA ARG A 77 6.68 12.30 5.84
C ARG A 77 6.66 11.27 6.95
N THR A 78 6.00 10.16 6.70
CA THR A 78 5.88 9.03 7.64
C THR A 78 6.30 7.73 6.95
N ALA A 79 7.09 6.92 7.64
CA ALA A 79 7.48 5.59 7.22
C ALA A 79 6.82 4.52 8.10
N CYS A 80 6.30 3.47 7.48
CA CYS A 80 5.81 2.26 8.11
C CYS A 80 6.67 1.09 7.62
N LEU A 81 7.45 0.52 8.54
CA LEU A 81 8.40 -0.55 8.28
C LEU A 81 7.92 -1.87 8.88
N SER A 82 8.33 -2.97 8.25
CA SER A 82 8.23 -4.30 8.80
C SER A 82 9.08 -4.39 10.07
N PRO A 83 8.76 -5.27 11.03
CA PRO A 83 9.54 -5.40 12.25
C PRO A 83 11.00 -5.78 11.95
N ALA A 84 11.24 -6.65 10.97
CA ALA A 84 12.58 -7.06 10.58
C ALA A 84 13.42 -5.87 10.08
N ASP A 85 12.84 -5.05 9.19
CA ASP A 85 13.53 -3.89 8.63
C ASP A 85 13.70 -2.77 9.67
N PHE A 86 12.73 -2.58 10.57
CA PHE A 86 12.83 -1.59 11.65
C PHE A 86 13.98 -1.91 12.62
N TYR A 87 14.12 -3.17 13.04
CA TYR A 87 15.22 -3.58 13.92
C TYR A 87 16.57 -3.64 13.18
N GLY A 88 16.58 -4.00 11.89
CA GLY A 88 17.76 -3.91 11.02
C GLY A 88 18.30 -2.48 10.96
N MET A 89 17.41 -1.51 10.76
CA MET A 89 17.74 -0.09 10.83
C MET A 89 18.25 0.33 12.21
N ALA A 90 17.54 -0.06 13.29
CA ALA A 90 17.93 0.31 14.65
C ALA A 90 19.33 -0.18 15.00
N SER A 91 19.68 -1.41 14.58
CA SER A 91 21.02 -1.97 14.72
C SER A 91 22.08 -1.11 14.02
N SER A 92 21.82 -0.64 12.79
CA SER A 92 22.77 0.18 12.04
C SER A 92 23.12 1.51 12.74
N PHE A 93 22.20 2.09 13.51
CA PHE A 93 22.45 3.32 14.28
C PHE A 93 23.34 3.10 15.51
N THR A 94 23.45 1.87 16.02
CA THR A 94 24.33 1.57 17.17
C THR A 94 25.81 1.64 16.81
N SER A 95 26.15 1.47 15.53
CA SER A 95 27.51 1.60 15.01
C SER A 95 27.95 3.08 14.88
N LEU A 96 26.99 4.00 14.81
CA LEU A 96 27.25 5.43 14.64
C LEU A 96 27.66 6.05 15.99
N HIS A 97 28.87 6.62 16.04
CA HIS A 97 29.44 7.26 17.25
C HIS A 97 28.81 8.64 17.56
N VAL A 98 27.49 8.69 17.76
CA VAL A 98 26.78 9.87 18.28
C VAL A 98 26.13 9.48 19.61
N PRO A 99 26.67 9.91 20.77
CA PRO A 99 26.37 9.32 22.07
C PRO A 99 24.88 9.38 22.47
N ASP A 100 24.16 10.46 22.14
CA ASP A 100 22.74 10.61 22.53
C ASP A 100 21.77 9.79 21.66
N VAL A 101 22.07 9.68 20.35
CA VAL A 101 21.26 8.90 19.40
C VAL A 101 21.51 7.42 19.57
N ALA A 102 22.77 7.02 19.74
CA ALA A 102 23.16 5.64 20.00
C ALA A 102 22.53 5.13 21.31
N LYS A 103 22.53 5.94 22.38
CA LYS A 103 21.90 5.56 23.66
C LYS A 103 20.40 5.32 23.53
N THR A 104 19.67 6.18 22.82
CA THR A 104 18.21 6.04 22.65
C THR A 104 17.85 4.84 21.75
N ALA A 105 18.63 4.62 20.70
CA ALA A 105 18.49 3.45 19.84
C ALA A 105 18.81 2.15 20.60
N LEU A 106 19.85 2.14 21.43
CA LEU A 106 20.25 0.98 22.24
C LEU A 106 19.26 0.69 23.39
N GLU A 107 18.76 1.71 24.10
CA GLU A 107 17.94 1.51 25.30
C GLU A 107 16.44 1.34 25.01
N LYS A 108 15.91 1.99 23.96
CA LYS A 108 14.47 2.03 23.68
C LYS A 108 14.10 1.50 22.29
N SER A 109 15.08 1.14 21.46
CA SER A 109 14.90 0.75 20.06
C SER A 109 14.03 1.73 19.26
N ARG A 110 14.04 3.01 19.66
CA ARG A 110 13.28 4.07 18.99
C ARG A 110 14.20 4.72 17.96
N LEU A 111 13.78 4.67 16.70
CA LEU A 111 14.46 5.39 15.65
C LEU A 111 14.21 6.90 15.80
N PRO A 112 15.26 7.75 15.68
CA PRO A 112 15.08 9.19 15.55
C PRO A 112 14.41 9.54 14.20
N LEU A 113 14.05 10.81 13.99
CA LEU A 113 13.69 11.31 12.66
C LEU A 113 14.80 10.96 11.64
N VAL A 114 14.50 10.09 10.68
CA VAL A 114 15.46 9.66 9.66
C VAL A 114 15.08 10.31 8.33
N GLY A 115 15.97 11.12 7.73
CA GLY A 115 15.69 11.74 6.43
C GLY A 115 14.41 12.57 6.41
N ASN A 116 14.14 13.32 7.49
CA ASN A 116 12.93 14.12 7.68
C ASN A 116 11.62 13.30 7.59
N THR A 117 11.69 12.04 8.00
CA THR A 117 10.59 11.07 8.00
C THR A 117 10.45 10.43 9.37
N ASP A 118 9.23 10.36 9.90
CA ASP A 118 8.94 9.67 11.15
C ASP A 118 8.81 8.16 10.91
N CYS A 119 9.65 7.36 11.57
CA CYS A 119 9.69 5.90 11.37
C CYS A 119 8.86 5.15 12.42
N TYR A 120 7.87 4.41 11.94
CA TYR A 120 7.05 3.50 12.74
C TYR A 120 7.22 2.05 12.27
N ALA A 121 7.05 1.10 13.20
CA ALA A 121 7.01 -0.31 12.90
C ALA A 121 5.56 -0.83 12.96
N SER A 122 5.18 -1.67 12.00
CA SER A 122 3.90 -2.37 12.05
C SER A 122 4.08 -3.85 11.71
N GLN A 123 3.47 -4.72 12.51
CA GLN A 123 3.44 -6.17 12.25
C GLN A 123 2.48 -6.53 11.11
N ASN A 124 1.61 -5.59 10.72
CA ASN A 124 0.61 -5.77 9.67
C ASN A 124 1.16 -5.46 8.27
N VAL A 125 2.46 -5.17 8.15
CA VAL A 125 3.12 -5.06 6.83
C VAL A 125 3.02 -6.42 6.14
N VAL A 126 2.25 -6.47 5.05
CA VAL A 126 1.93 -7.70 4.33
C VAL A 126 3.02 -8.02 3.31
N ASN A 127 3.33 -9.31 3.15
CA ASN A 127 4.17 -9.79 2.06
C ASN A 127 3.37 -9.79 0.75
N TYR A 128 3.90 -9.14 -0.28
CA TYR A 128 3.34 -9.13 -1.61
C TYR A 128 3.94 -10.22 -2.48
N THR A 129 3.09 -11.01 -3.14
CA THR A 129 3.50 -12.02 -4.12
C THR A 129 3.47 -11.43 -5.52
N VAL A 130 4.64 -11.31 -6.15
CA VAL A 130 4.75 -10.86 -7.53
C VAL A 130 4.11 -11.89 -8.46
N GLY A 131 3.40 -11.42 -9.49
CA GLY A 131 2.83 -12.29 -10.51
C GLY A 131 3.87 -13.20 -11.16
N ASP A 132 3.46 -14.38 -11.61
CA ASP A 132 4.33 -15.29 -12.36
C ASP A 132 4.45 -14.79 -13.81
N HIS A 133 5.29 -13.78 -14.02
CA HIS A 133 5.50 -13.10 -15.29
C HIS A 133 6.53 -13.82 -16.18
N ALA A 134 6.35 -15.13 -16.37
CA ALA A 134 7.21 -15.92 -17.25
C ALA A 134 7.21 -15.37 -18.70
N GLY A 135 8.39 -15.31 -19.33
CA GLY A 135 8.57 -14.81 -20.69
C GLY A 135 9.46 -13.57 -20.76
N THR A 136 9.40 -12.87 -21.89
CA THR A 136 10.11 -11.60 -22.13
C THR A 136 9.09 -10.53 -22.52
N PRO A 137 8.40 -9.93 -21.54
CA PRO A 137 7.30 -9.02 -21.80
C PRO A 137 7.77 -7.76 -22.52
N VAL A 138 7.05 -7.40 -23.59
CA VAL A 138 7.29 -6.20 -24.39
C VAL A 138 5.98 -5.45 -24.61
N ILE A 139 6.06 -4.15 -24.91
CA ILE A 139 4.91 -3.40 -25.40
C ILE A 139 4.53 -3.96 -26.77
N SER A 140 3.28 -4.38 -26.93
CA SER A 140 2.82 -4.99 -28.18
C SER A 140 2.95 -4.01 -29.34
N ALA A 141 3.47 -4.48 -30.48
CA ALA A 141 3.40 -3.74 -31.73
C ALA A 141 1.97 -3.70 -32.32
N THR A 142 1.05 -4.48 -31.76
CA THR A 142 -0.34 -4.54 -32.19
C THR A 142 -1.09 -3.28 -31.75
N ALA A 143 -1.80 -2.65 -32.68
CA ALA A 143 -2.55 -1.41 -32.40
C ALA A 143 -3.81 -1.67 -31.56
N SER A 144 -4.45 -2.83 -31.68
CA SER A 144 -5.60 -3.22 -30.86
C SER A 144 -5.71 -4.74 -30.76
N ALA A 145 -5.97 -5.25 -29.56
CA ALA A 145 -6.23 -6.66 -29.31
C ALA A 145 -7.30 -6.79 -28.22
N ASN A 146 -8.12 -7.83 -28.29
CA ASN A 146 -9.13 -8.16 -27.28
C ASN A 146 -10.04 -6.99 -26.85
N GLY A 147 -10.44 -6.14 -27.81
CA GLY A 147 -11.30 -4.97 -27.58
C GLY A 147 -10.63 -3.76 -26.93
N VAL A 148 -9.30 -3.77 -26.79
CA VAL A 148 -8.52 -2.67 -26.21
C VAL A 148 -7.53 -2.13 -27.25
N THR A 149 -7.50 -0.81 -27.41
CA THR A 149 -6.50 -0.12 -28.23
C THR A 149 -5.25 0.13 -27.41
N ASN A 150 -4.08 -0.21 -27.97
CA ASN A 150 -2.79 0.12 -27.37
C ASN A 150 -2.59 1.63 -27.44
N THR A 151 -3.13 2.33 -26.45
CA THR A 151 -3.31 3.77 -26.57
C THR A 151 -1.95 4.46 -26.42
N GLY A 152 -1.00 3.86 -25.68
CA GLY A 152 0.41 4.26 -25.57
C GLY A 152 0.64 5.66 -24.95
N VAL A 153 -0.35 6.54 -25.02
CA VAL A 153 -0.40 7.92 -24.54
C VAL A 153 -1.86 8.24 -24.28
N THR A 154 -2.15 8.82 -23.12
CA THR A 154 -3.48 9.34 -22.78
C THR A 154 -3.42 10.82 -22.50
N THR A 155 -4.56 11.51 -22.57
CA THR A 155 -4.68 12.90 -22.16
C THR A 155 -5.05 12.98 -20.68
N TRP A 156 -4.68 14.07 -20.01
CA TRP A 156 -5.08 14.32 -18.62
C TRP A 156 -6.60 14.30 -18.44
N LEU A 157 -7.35 14.87 -19.39
CA LEU A 157 -8.81 14.92 -19.31
C LEU A 157 -9.46 13.54 -19.28
N ALA A 158 -8.87 12.55 -19.98
CA ALA A 158 -9.36 11.17 -20.01
C ALA A 158 -8.99 10.38 -18.75
N THR A 159 -8.01 10.85 -17.98
CA THR A 159 -7.39 10.09 -16.87
C THR A 159 -7.53 10.76 -15.51
N LYS A 160 -8.08 11.98 -15.43
CA LYS A 160 -8.20 12.77 -14.20
C LYS A 160 -8.90 12.07 -13.02
N ASP A 161 -9.81 11.12 -13.30
CA ASP A 161 -10.59 10.43 -12.26
C ASP A 161 -10.07 9.03 -11.93
N THR A 162 -9.32 8.40 -12.84
CA THR A 162 -8.90 7.01 -12.75
C THR A 162 -7.38 6.84 -12.58
N ASP A 163 -6.61 7.79 -13.13
CA ASP A 163 -5.16 7.78 -13.28
C ASP A 163 -4.64 6.45 -13.88
N GLU A 164 -5.26 6.04 -14.99
CA GLU A 164 -4.95 4.79 -15.67
C GLU A 164 -4.72 5.00 -17.17
N THR A 165 -3.78 4.23 -17.71
CA THR A 165 -3.66 4.00 -19.15
C THR A 165 -3.81 2.52 -19.45
N ALA A 166 -4.52 2.17 -20.52
CA ALA A 166 -4.54 0.82 -21.05
C ALA A 166 -3.38 0.66 -22.04
N ILE A 167 -2.53 -0.34 -21.78
CA ILE A 167 -1.44 -0.75 -22.68
C ILE A 167 -1.68 -2.19 -23.11
N LEU A 168 -1.16 -2.57 -24.28
CA LEU A 168 -1.10 -3.98 -24.68
C LEU A 168 0.32 -4.51 -24.42
N VAL A 169 0.41 -5.60 -23.68
CA VAL A 169 1.66 -6.30 -23.38
C VAL A 169 1.66 -7.63 -24.13
N ASP A 170 2.78 -7.95 -24.75
CA ASP A 170 3.02 -9.18 -25.50
C ASP A 170 4.27 -9.89 -24.96
N GLY A 171 4.53 -11.13 -25.36
CA GLY A 171 5.72 -11.88 -24.97
C GLY A 171 5.67 -12.51 -23.57
N LEU A 172 4.50 -12.52 -22.93
CA LEU A 172 4.22 -13.33 -21.75
C LEU A 172 3.86 -14.76 -22.18
N THR A 173 4.38 -15.75 -21.46
CA THR A 173 4.01 -17.16 -21.68
C THR A 173 2.53 -17.36 -21.38
N GLU A 174 1.83 -18.20 -22.16
CA GLU A 174 0.44 -18.55 -21.87
C GLU A 174 0.29 -19.09 -20.43
N GLY A 175 -0.66 -18.54 -19.68
CA GLY A 175 -0.88 -18.88 -18.27
C GLY A 175 -0.02 -18.10 -17.28
N ALA A 176 0.94 -17.29 -17.73
CA ALA A 176 1.63 -16.31 -16.88
C ALA A 176 0.63 -15.34 -16.27
N THR A 177 0.90 -14.83 -15.07
CA THR A 177 0.00 -13.93 -14.35
C THR A 177 0.71 -12.65 -13.97
N LEU A 178 0.06 -11.51 -14.23
CA LEU A 178 0.40 -10.22 -13.64
C LEU A 178 -0.58 -9.94 -12.52
N ASN A 179 -0.09 -9.71 -11.31
CA ASN A 179 -0.92 -9.42 -10.15
C ASN A 179 -1.11 -7.92 -9.96
N ALA A 180 -2.23 -7.53 -9.36
CA ALA A 180 -2.45 -6.13 -8.99
C ALA A 180 -1.44 -5.69 -7.92
N GLY A 181 -0.65 -4.66 -8.24
CA GLY A 181 0.45 -4.21 -7.41
C GLY A 181 1.84 -4.50 -7.99
N ASP A 182 1.93 -5.26 -9.09
CA ASP A 182 3.20 -5.52 -9.78
C ASP A 182 3.74 -4.22 -10.36
N VAL A 183 4.99 -3.91 -10.03
CA VAL A 183 5.67 -2.70 -10.49
C VAL A 183 6.64 -3.06 -11.61
N PHE A 184 6.66 -2.29 -12.68
CA PHE A 184 7.59 -2.47 -13.79
C PHE A 184 8.01 -1.13 -14.40
N THR A 185 9.06 -1.16 -15.21
CA THR A 185 9.54 -0.04 -16.01
C THR A 185 9.46 -0.38 -17.50
N ILE A 186 9.34 0.65 -18.33
CA ILE A 186 9.33 0.51 -19.79
C ILE A 186 10.61 1.14 -20.34
N ALA A 187 11.33 0.41 -21.20
CA ALA A 187 12.56 0.90 -21.82
C ALA A 187 12.32 2.21 -22.61
N GLY A 188 13.15 3.23 -22.35
CA GLY A 188 13.10 4.54 -23.02
C GLY A 188 12.05 5.52 -22.50
N VAL A 189 11.26 5.13 -21.48
CA VAL A 189 10.25 5.99 -20.86
C VAL A 189 10.78 6.50 -19.51
N HIS A 190 11.24 7.75 -19.48
CA HIS A 190 11.81 8.36 -18.28
C HIS A 190 10.75 9.13 -17.46
N ALA A 191 10.97 9.17 -16.15
CA ALA A 191 10.17 9.99 -15.24
C ALA A 191 10.42 11.48 -15.51
N VAL A 192 9.41 12.31 -15.27
CA VAL A 192 9.50 13.76 -15.44
C VAL A 192 9.17 14.43 -14.12
N ASN A 193 9.95 15.45 -13.74
CA ASN A 193 9.65 16.21 -12.53
C ASN A 193 8.28 16.92 -12.68
N PRO A 194 7.36 16.76 -11.72
CA PRO A 194 5.99 17.25 -11.87
C PRO A 194 5.88 18.78 -11.95
N VAL A 195 6.86 19.54 -11.45
CA VAL A 195 6.85 21.01 -11.46
C VAL A 195 7.67 21.56 -12.63
N THR A 196 8.93 21.15 -12.75
CA THR A 196 9.88 21.74 -13.72
C THR A 196 9.80 21.11 -15.11
N LYS A 197 9.17 19.94 -15.22
CA LYS A 197 9.10 19.13 -16.45
C LYS A 197 10.44 18.70 -17.01
N GLN A 198 11.51 18.79 -16.21
CA GLN A 198 12.80 18.22 -16.54
C GLN A 198 12.72 16.70 -16.51
N VAL A 199 13.37 16.05 -17.47
CA VAL A 199 13.49 14.59 -17.51
C VAL A 199 14.44 14.15 -16.40
N LEU A 200 13.99 13.20 -15.58
CA LEU A 200 14.79 12.62 -14.50
C LEU A 200 15.66 11.47 -15.04
N PRO A 201 16.81 11.18 -14.41
CA PRO A 201 17.78 10.21 -14.94
C PRO A 201 17.34 8.74 -14.84
N TYR A 202 16.15 8.46 -14.28
CA TYR A 202 15.62 7.12 -14.08
C TYR A 202 14.36 6.86 -14.91
N LEU A 203 14.09 5.58 -15.19
CA LEU A 203 12.88 5.14 -15.90
C LEU A 203 11.65 5.30 -15.01
N GLN A 204 10.53 5.70 -15.61
CA GLN A 204 9.26 5.78 -14.90
C GLN A 204 8.81 4.38 -14.49
N GLN A 205 8.41 4.23 -13.23
CA GLN A 205 7.80 3.00 -12.73
C GLN A 205 6.29 3.08 -12.85
N PHE A 206 5.69 1.95 -13.22
CA PHE A 206 4.26 1.76 -13.39
C PHE A 206 3.80 0.59 -12.54
N VAL A 207 2.56 0.65 -12.06
CA VAL A 207 1.91 -0.41 -11.31
C VAL A 207 0.71 -0.97 -12.06
N VAL A 208 0.57 -2.30 -12.04
CA VAL A 208 -0.60 -3.00 -12.58
C VAL A 208 -1.78 -2.84 -11.62
N LYS A 209 -2.92 -2.32 -12.10
CA LYS A 209 -4.09 -2.05 -11.23
C LYS A 209 -5.04 -3.24 -11.08
N ALA A 210 -5.08 -4.13 -12.04
CA ALA A 210 -5.97 -5.29 -12.05
C ALA A 210 -5.19 -6.53 -12.51
N PRO A 211 -5.44 -7.70 -11.91
CA PRO A 211 -4.73 -8.91 -12.31
C PRO A 211 -5.07 -9.29 -13.76
N VAL A 212 -4.07 -9.78 -14.49
CA VAL A 212 -4.19 -10.23 -15.88
C VAL A 212 -3.54 -11.61 -16.00
N THR A 213 -4.27 -12.57 -16.57
CA THR A 213 -3.70 -13.85 -16.98
C THR A 213 -3.38 -13.78 -18.46
N ALA A 214 -2.13 -14.06 -18.81
CA ALA A 214 -1.65 -14.00 -20.17
C ALA A 214 -2.27 -15.12 -21.02
N THR A 215 -2.71 -14.75 -22.22
CA THR A 215 -3.29 -15.66 -23.22
C THR A 215 -2.24 -16.21 -24.20
N GLY A 216 -0.97 -15.82 -24.04
CA GLY A 216 0.09 -16.10 -25.01
C GLY A 216 0.06 -15.18 -26.24
N CYS A 217 -0.80 -14.15 -26.22
CA CYS A 217 -0.92 -13.10 -27.23
C CYS A 217 -0.83 -11.71 -26.57
N ALA A 218 -1.06 -10.65 -27.35
CA ALA A 218 -1.16 -9.30 -26.82
C ALA A 218 -2.36 -9.14 -25.86
N ASP A 219 -2.08 -8.93 -24.58
CA ASP A 219 -3.07 -8.80 -23.52
C ASP A 219 -3.16 -7.37 -23.00
N ALA A 220 -4.38 -6.96 -22.63
CA ALA A 220 -4.65 -5.63 -22.13
C ALA A 220 -4.31 -5.50 -20.64
N VAL A 221 -3.42 -4.57 -20.31
CA VAL A 221 -3.00 -4.27 -18.94
C VAL A 221 -3.32 -2.82 -18.61
N LYS A 222 -3.98 -2.60 -17.47
CA LYS A 222 -4.26 -1.25 -16.95
C LYS A 222 -3.16 -0.85 -15.98
N VAL A 223 -2.55 0.30 -16.24
CA VAL A 223 -1.34 0.74 -15.55
C VAL A 223 -1.51 2.15 -14.99
N SER A 224 -0.89 2.41 -13.84
CA SER A 224 -0.79 3.72 -13.19
C SER A 224 0.68 4.04 -12.88
N PRO A 225 1.14 5.29 -12.99
CA PRO A 225 0.39 6.49 -13.37
C PRO A 225 0.02 6.49 -14.86
N ALA A 226 -0.94 7.32 -15.24
CA ALA A 226 -1.30 7.48 -16.64
C ALA A 226 -0.09 7.97 -17.48
N ILE A 227 0.08 7.43 -18.68
CA ILE A 227 1.15 7.80 -19.60
C ILE A 227 0.76 9.07 -20.33
N ILE A 228 1.31 10.21 -19.91
CA ILE A 228 1.05 11.54 -20.47
C ILE A 228 2.38 12.15 -20.89
N VAL A 229 2.57 12.34 -22.20
CA VAL A 229 3.86 12.77 -22.81
C VAL A 229 3.95 14.28 -23.06
N SER A 230 2.83 14.99 -22.96
CA SER A 230 2.76 16.42 -23.22
C SER A 230 1.67 17.07 -22.35
N SER A 231 1.74 18.40 -22.19
CA SER A 231 0.91 19.25 -21.30
C SER A 231 1.47 19.52 -19.90
N GLN A 232 0.79 20.39 -19.16
CA GLN A 232 1.06 20.71 -17.76
C GLN A 232 1.03 19.48 -16.84
N HIS A 233 0.36 18.39 -17.26
CA HIS A 233 0.25 17.14 -16.51
C HIS A 233 1.12 16.01 -17.08
N GLN A 234 2.20 16.35 -17.79
CA GLN A 234 3.17 15.37 -18.27
C GLN A 234 3.73 14.54 -17.11
N THR A 235 3.67 13.22 -17.26
CA THR A 235 4.16 12.20 -16.32
C THR A 235 5.41 11.50 -16.86
N VAL A 236 5.55 11.39 -18.18
CA VAL A 236 6.64 10.67 -18.85
C VAL A 236 7.31 11.50 -19.94
N SER A 237 8.59 11.19 -20.24
CA SER A 237 9.37 11.89 -21.26
C SER A 237 8.95 11.56 -22.69
N ALA A 238 8.48 10.34 -22.94
CA ALA A 238 8.19 9.81 -24.27
C ALA A 238 7.10 8.75 -24.22
N ALA A 239 6.45 8.53 -25.37
CA ALA A 239 5.52 7.43 -25.53
C ALA A 239 6.29 6.10 -25.55
N PRO A 240 5.74 5.00 -24.99
CA PRO A 240 6.29 3.67 -25.15
C PRO A 240 6.44 3.31 -26.63
N ALA A 241 7.64 2.92 -27.04
CA ALA A 241 7.87 2.41 -28.38
C ALA A 241 7.27 1.00 -28.52
N ALA A 242 6.85 0.65 -29.74
CA ALA A 242 6.51 -0.74 -30.05
C ALA A 242 7.72 -1.66 -29.79
N ASN A 243 7.49 -2.80 -29.16
CA ASN A 243 8.51 -3.76 -28.72
C ASN A 243 9.47 -3.21 -27.64
N ALA A 244 9.13 -2.12 -26.94
CA ALA A 244 9.89 -1.69 -25.77
C ALA A 244 9.80 -2.76 -24.66
N ALA A 245 10.94 -3.17 -24.12
CA ALA A 245 11.01 -4.18 -23.08
C ALA A 245 10.41 -3.68 -21.76
N LEU A 246 9.64 -4.54 -21.09
CA LEU A 246 9.18 -4.34 -19.72
C LEU A 246 10.13 -5.04 -18.75
N THR A 247 10.56 -4.33 -17.70
CA THR A 247 11.36 -4.91 -16.61
C THR A 247 10.60 -4.79 -15.31
N PHE A 248 10.21 -5.93 -14.73
CA PHE A 248 9.47 -6.02 -13.47
C PHE A 248 10.39 -5.89 -12.25
N ALA A 249 9.88 -5.27 -11.19
CA ALA A 249 10.54 -5.17 -9.90
C ALA A 249 10.28 -6.46 -9.10
N GLY A 250 11.33 -7.27 -8.94
CA GLY A 250 11.29 -8.54 -8.22
C GLY A 250 11.12 -9.76 -9.12
N ALA A 251 11.54 -10.92 -8.62
CA ALA A 251 11.43 -12.19 -9.34
C ALA A 251 9.97 -12.71 -9.40
N ALA A 252 9.64 -13.41 -10.49
CA ALA A 252 8.35 -14.05 -10.71
C ALA A 252 7.99 -15.03 -9.57
N GLY A 253 6.76 -14.94 -9.05
CA GLY A 253 6.25 -15.81 -7.99
C GLY A 253 6.89 -15.62 -6.61
N ALA A 254 7.80 -14.65 -6.44
CA ALA A 254 8.48 -14.39 -5.17
C ALA A 254 7.68 -13.46 -4.25
N ASN A 255 7.93 -13.58 -2.95
CA ASN A 255 7.25 -12.83 -1.90
C ASN A 255 8.17 -11.79 -1.27
N TYR A 256 7.69 -10.55 -1.15
CA TYR A 256 8.48 -9.44 -0.58
C TYR A 256 7.67 -8.61 0.42
N PRO A 257 8.24 -8.29 1.60
CA PRO A 257 7.61 -7.34 2.52
C PRO A 257 7.54 -5.94 1.87
N GLN A 258 6.42 -5.25 2.05
CA GLN A 258 6.17 -3.96 1.43
C GLN A 258 6.22 -2.84 2.47
N ASN A 259 7.41 -2.32 2.73
CA ASN A 259 7.54 -1.12 3.56
C ASN A 259 7.05 0.10 2.77
N LEU A 260 6.46 1.07 3.48
CA LEU A 260 5.90 2.26 2.88
C LEU A 260 6.48 3.52 3.50
N VAL A 261 6.80 4.50 2.66
CA VAL A 261 7.10 5.88 3.06
C VAL A 261 6.14 6.80 2.33
N PHE A 262 5.40 7.65 3.04
CA PHE A 262 4.32 8.43 2.46
C PHE A 262 4.14 9.80 3.14
N HIS A 263 3.54 10.73 2.41
CA HIS A 263 2.99 11.97 2.94
C HIS A 263 1.58 11.72 3.52
N GLU A 264 1.15 12.52 4.51
CA GLU A 264 -0.17 12.41 5.15
C GLU A 264 -1.36 12.38 4.17
N ASN A 265 -1.20 13.02 3.00
CA ASN A 265 -2.24 13.14 1.98
C ASN A 265 -2.28 11.98 0.97
N ALA A 266 -1.38 11.00 1.08
CA ALA A 266 -1.33 9.89 0.13
C ALA A 266 -2.55 8.96 0.27
N PHE A 267 -2.93 8.67 1.51
CA PHE A 267 -3.99 7.71 1.85
C PHE A 267 -5.03 8.36 2.74
N ALA A 268 -6.31 8.05 2.51
CA ALA A 268 -7.40 8.49 3.35
C ALA A 268 -8.14 7.30 3.97
N LEU A 269 -8.34 7.37 5.28
CA LEU A 269 -9.28 6.55 6.03
C LEU A 269 -10.48 7.41 6.41
N CYS A 270 -11.67 7.02 5.94
CA CYS A 270 -12.92 7.67 6.30
C CYS A 270 -13.74 6.72 7.16
N MET A 271 -14.19 7.16 8.33
CA MET A 271 -15.14 6.41 9.15
C MET A 271 -16.47 7.15 9.25
N VAL A 272 -17.57 6.41 9.10
CA VAL A 272 -18.93 6.97 9.16
C VAL A 272 -19.60 6.50 10.45
N PRO A 273 -20.10 7.41 11.30
CA PRO A 273 -20.81 7.03 12.50
C PRO A 273 -22.16 6.41 12.13
N MET A 274 -22.28 5.10 12.31
CA MET A 274 -23.52 4.37 12.00
C MET A 274 -24.69 4.83 12.87
N GLU A 275 -25.90 4.74 12.31
CA GLU A 275 -27.16 5.04 13.00
C GLU A 275 -27.44 4.01 14.10
N LEU A 276 -28.11 4.43 15.18
CA LEU A 276 -28.46 3.56 16.31
C LEU A 276 -29.89 3.05 16.14
N PRO A 277 -30.12 1.77 15.77
CA PRO A 277 -31.45 1.27 15.44
C PRO A 277 -32.43 1.47 16.60
N GLU A 278 -33.64 1.94 16.30
CA GLU A 278 -34.65 2.27 17.33
C GLU A 278 -35.07 1.07 18.17
N GLY A 279 -35.15 -0.12 17.57
CA GLY A 279 -35.58 -1.35 18.24
C GLY A 279 -34.56 -2.03 19.16
N ALA A 280 -33.31 -1.56 19.23
CA ALA A 280 -32.29 -2.19 20.09
C ALA A 280 -32.41 -1.71 21.54
N ALA A 281 -32.65 -2.64 22.47
CA ALA A 281 -32.86 -2.34 23.89
C ALA A 281 -31.63 -1.75 24.59
N LYS A 282 -30.42 -2.19 24.21
CA LYS A 282 -29.15 -1.61 24.68
C LYS A 282 -28.27 -1.27 23.49
N LYS A 283 -28.05 0.02 23.27
CA LYS A 283 -27.26 0.53 22.15
C LYS A 283 -26.38 1.68 22.63
N ALA A 284 -25.14 1.68 22.17
CA ALA A 284 -24.19 2.75 22.44
C ALA A 284 -23.34 3.01 21.19
N ARG A 285 -22.95 4.27 21.00
CA ARG A 285 -21.96 4.67 20.00
C ARG A 285 -20.91 5.51 20.70
N GLN A 286 -19.65 5.18 20.47
CA GLN A 286 -18.54 5.97 20.97
C GLN A 286 -17.66 6.38 19.80
N SER A 287 -17.33 7.67 19.76
CA SER A 287 -16.45 8.23 18.76
C SER A 287 -15.25 8.85 19.45
N TYR A 288 -14.05 8.58 18.94
CA TYR A 288 -12.79 9.10 19.47
C TYR A 288 -11.81 9.31 18.33
N ASN A 289 -11.24 10.51 18.22
CA ASN A 289 -10.26 10.89 17.18
C ASN A 289 -10.66 10.49 15.75
N GLY A 290 -11.93 10.71 15.39
CA GLY A 290 -12.45 10.37 14.06
C GLY A 290 -12.77 8.88 13.85
N LEU A 291 -12.43 8.01 14.80
CA LEU A 291 -12.87 6.62 14.81
C LEU A 291 -14.24 6.51 15.47
N SER A 292 -15.14 5.71 14.91
CA SER A 292 -16.47 5.49 15.47
C SER A 292 -16.77 4.01 15.57
N ILE A 293 -17.20 3.57 16.76
CA ILE A 293 -17.62 2.19 17.04
C ILE A 293 -19.03 2.21 17.60
N ARG A 294 -19.88 1.30 17.11
CA ARG A 294 -21.23 1.07 17.62
C ARG A 294 -21.30 -0.28 18.31
N VAL A 295 -21.97 -0.32 19.45
CA VAL A 295 -22.31 -1.55 20.19
C VAL A 295 -23.83 -1.68 20.26
N ILE A 296 -24.33 -2.85 19.88
CA ILE A 296 -25.75 -3.24 20.00
C ILE A 296 -25.79 -4.52 20.83
N CYS A 297 -26.69 -4.56 21.81
CA CYS A 297 -26.97 -5.78 22.55
C CYS A 297 -28.43 -6.19 22.34
N ASP A 298 -28.63 -7.49 22.17
CA ASP A 298 -29.93 -8.13 22.05
C ASP A 298 -29.99 -9.38 22.95
N TYR A 299 -31.19 -9.85 23.24
CA TYR A 299 -31.43 -10.99 24.13
C TYR A 299 -32.37 -12.01 23.48
N ASP A 300 -31.86 -13.24 23.32
CA ASP A 300 -32.67 -14.37 22.87
C ASP A 300 -33.34 -15.02 24.09
N ILE A 301 -34.65 -14.82 24.21
CA ILE A 301 -35.47 -15.35 25.29
C ILE A 301 -35.62 -16.88 25.27
N VAL A 302 -35.50 -17.51 24.10
CA VAL A 302 -35.72 -18.96 23.96
C VAL A 302 -34.50 -19.73 24.48
N ASN A 303 -33.31 -19.24 24.15
CA ASN A 303 -32.05 -19.90 24.49
C ASN A 303 -31.33 -19.29 25.71
N ASP A 304 -31.88 -18.21 26.30
CA ASP A 304 -31.28 -17.46 27.41
C ASP A 304 -29.85 -16.97 27.08
N ILE A 305 -29.69 -16.36 25.90
CA ILE A 305 -28.40 -15.90 25.37
C ILE A 305 -28.41 -14.37 25.18
N ASN A 306 -27.43 -13.71 25.79
CA ASN A 306 -27.11 -12.32 25.50
C ASN A 306 -26.21 -12.25 24.26
N MET A 307 -26.64 -11.49 23.26
CA MET A 307 -25.92 -11.26 22.00
C MET A 307 -25.39 -9.83 21.98
N TRP A 308 -24.09 -9.67 21.76
CA TRP A 308 -23.43 -8.36 21.66
C TRP A 308 -22.76 -8.25 20.30
N ARG A 309 -23.02 -7.15 19.60
CA ARG A 309 -22.48 -6.88 18.27
C ARG A 309 -21.72 -5.56 18.27
N LEU A 310 -20.46 -5.61 17.84
CA LEU A 310 -19.60 -4.46 17.60
C LEU A 310 -19.47 -4.23 16.09
N ASP A 311 -19.86 -3.04 15.64
CA ASP A 311 -19.79 -2.62 14.25
C ASP A 311 -18.92 -1.37 14.08
N ILE A 312 -18.17 -1.37 12.98
CA ILE A 312 -17.45 -0.22 12.44
C ILE A 312 -17.79 -0.10 10.96
N LEU A 313 -17.92 1.14 10.47
CA LEU A 313 -18.12 1.42 9.05
C LEU A 313 -17.00 2.37 8.60
N TYR A 314 -16.15 1.86 7.72
CA TYR A 314 -15.02 2.60 7.19
C TYR A 314 -14.82 2.34 5.71
N GLY A 315 -14.13 3.27 5.06
CA GLY A 315 -13.62 3.13 3.70
C GLY A 315 -12.19 3.61 3.63
N VAL A 316 -11.39 2.93 2.82
CA VAL A 316 -9.98 3.27 2.56
C VAL A 316 -9.83 3.61 1.08
N LYS A 317 -9.09 4.68 0.76
CA LYS A 317 -8.79 5.04 -0.62
C LYS A 317 -7.40 5.69 -0.74
N PRO A 318 -6.59 5.32 -1.74
CA PRO A 318 -5.41 6.10 -2.09
C PRO A 318 -5.90 7.37 -2.82
N ILE A 319 -5.67 8.54 -2.22
CA ILE A 319 -6.06 9.82 -2.83
C ILE A 319 -4.99 10.23 -3.83
N TYR A 320 -3.73 10.20 -3.39
CA TYR A 320 -2.56 10.61 -4.16
C TYR A 320 -1.45 9.55 -4.03
N PRO A 321 -1.53 8.46 -4.81
CA PRO A 321 -0.54 7.38 -4.78
C PRO A 321 0.88 7.80 -5.17
N ASP A 322 1.04 8.96 -5.83
CA ASP A 322 2.31 9.60 -6.16
C ASP A 322 3.09 10.08 -4.94
N LEU A 323 2.39 10.41 -3.85
CA LEU A 323 2.98 10.90 -2.60
C LEU A 323 3.48 9.77 -1.69
N ALA A 324 3.55 8.55 -2.21
CA ALA A 324 4.05 7.39 -1.49
C ALA A 324 5.15 6.68 -2.27
N THR A 325 5.99 5.94 -1.56
CA THR A 325 7.08 5.13 -2.11
C THR A 325 7.18 3.84 -1.32
N ARG A 326 7.19 2.71 -2.02
CA ARG A 326 7.51 1.40 -1.48
C ARG A 326 9.02 1.27 -1.32
N LEU A 327 9.44 0.63 -0.24
CA LEU A 327 10.84 0.54 0.14
C LEU A 327 11.25 -0.90 0.40
N SER A 328 12.35 -1.31 -0.23
CA SER A 328 13.08 -2.54 0.07
C SER A 328 14.54 -2.23 0.37
N GLY A 329 15.25 -3.18 0.98
CA GLY A 329 16.68 -3.06 1.19
C GLY A 329 17.44 -2.86 -0.13
N SER A 330 18.66 -2.35 -0.05
CA SER A 330 19.58 -2.36 -1.18
C SER A 330 20.50 -3.57 -1.04
N ALA A 331 20.81 -4.25 -2.15
CA ALA A 331 22.00 -5.10 -2.17
C ALA A 331 23.23 -4.23 -1.90
N ALA A 332 24.15 -4.73 -1.07
CA ALA A 332 25.43 -4.09 -0.76
C ALA A 332 26.34 -4.03 -1.99
#